data_AF-A0A8H6XS32-F1
#
_entry.id   AF-A0A8H6XS32-F1
#
_cell.length_a   1.000
_cell.length_b   1.000
_cell.length_c   1.000
_cell.angle_alpha   90.00
_cell.angle_beta   90.00
_cell.angle_gamma   90.00
#
_symmetry.space_group_name_H-M   'P 1'
#
loop_
_entity.id
_entity.type
_entity.pdbx_description
1 polymer ?
#
loop_
_entity_poly.entity_id
_entity_poly.type
_entity_poly.pdbx_seq_one_letter_code
_entity_poly.pdbx_strand_id
1 'polypeptide(L)'
;MPSYPNGGDSPPDYTTEPGDDWAPSRTQNVSHTRSQSRGTASASEPRYVYYHVYAPDGMLRWLKNPCLTNPFVGRIKATSVPPPLTAASLRRAIVQAEGLPDPLGDLTSLFQTRDSRKAMNTSARVDIFGGELGATAKTAVALVFVTSPKKSLVVTSENDAQDYFGNELPQLHYRLYNRGGEAQSVRPLDWNEPSLGRIKRELICPPRNALCVKRRIAKLEGKPIYQFADLFTGVGADNPHPSDGFMNDRIGSNQENPILIVQPERRPGLYNRPVQIVALPPGVDPRYWGWDSKWLRPSPGDILQTDGVARTEKDSYSSSYVYTAVDTSGRQGWISAHSAHSRLLDEPESSCSIQ
;
A
#
# COMPACT_ATOMS: atom_id res chain seq x y z
N MET A 1 -14.65 28.30 63.07
CA MET A 1 -15.45 29.45 63.58
C MET A 1 -14.54 30.36 64.40
N PRO A 2 -14.82 31.67 64.50
CA PRO A 2 -13.82 32.66 64.04
C PRO A 2 -13.21 33.55 65.13
N SER A 3 -12.09 34.22 64.80
CA SER A 3 -11.63 35.44 65.48
C SER A 3 -10.68 36.26 64.57
N TYR A 4 -11.20 37.34 63.98
CA TYR A 4 -10.47 38.59 63.67
C TYR A 4 -10.26 39.38 65.00
N PRO A 5 -9.51 40.50 65.13
CA PRO A 5 -9.17 41.56 64.14
C PRO A 5 -7.66 41.99 64.23
N ASN A 6 -7.14 43.20 63.93
CA ASN A 6 -7.71 44.52 63.59
C ASN A 6 -6.70 45.45 62.88
N GLY A 7 -7.19 46.56 62.31
CA GLY A 7 -6.46 47.82 62.11
C GLY A 7 -5.88 48.07 60.70
N GLY A 8 -6.09 49.24 60.08
CA GLY A 8 -6.94 50.37 60.48
C GLY A 8 -6.85 51.53 59.49
N ASP A 9 -7.96 52.25 59.29
CA ASP A 9 -8.10 53.34 58.33
C ASP A 9 -7.42 54.66 58.76
N SER A 10 -7.04 55.50 57.78
CA SER A 10 -7.41 56.94 57.75
C SER A 10 -7.16 57.56 56.36
N PRO A 11 -8.11 58.36 55.80
CA PRO A 11 -7.99 59.09 54.53
C PRO A 11 -7.95 60.63 54.79
N PRO A 12 -8.51 61.51 53.94
CA PRO A 12 -8.24 61.85 52.52
C PRO A 12 -7.70 63.30 52.37
N ASP A 13 -7.43 63.77 51.14
CA ASP A 13 -7.96 65.10 50.70
C ASP A 13 -7.98 65.26 49.15
N TYR A 14 -8.77 66.23 48.70
CA TYR A 14 -9.13 66.56 47.30
C TYR A 14 -8.04 67.43 46.62
N THR A 15 -7.99 67.63 45.29
CA THR A 15 -8.85 68.62 44.57
C THR A 15 -8.64 68.68 43.04
N THR A 16 -9.74 68.95 42.31
CA THR A 16 -9.86 69.85 41.13
C THR A 16 -9.33 69.43 39.73
N GLU A 17 -10.28 68.99 38.89
CA GLU A 17 -10.37 69.21 37.42
C GLU A 17 -10.69 70.69 37.08
N PRO A 18 -10.51 71.27 35.85
CA PRO A 18 -10.95 70.66 34.56
C PRO A 18 -10.22 71.08 33.24
N GLY A 19 -10.69 70.52 32.10
CA GLY A 19 -10.94 71.33 30.89
C GLY A 19 -10.07 71.14 29.64
N ASP A 20 -10.50 70.21 28.76
CA ASP A 20 -10.64 70.27 27.29
C ASP A 20 -9.51 70.71 26.30
N ASP A 21 -9.49 69.96 25.18
CA ASP A 21 -9.14 70.30 23.80
C ASP A 21 -7.81 71.00 23.43
N TRP A 22 -6.90 70.23 22.79
CA TRP A 22 -6.52 70.45 21.37
C TRP A 22 -5.71 69.28 20.78
N ALA A 23 -6.08 68.83 19.58
CA ALA A 23 -5.27 68.01 18.67
C ALA A 23 -5.13 68.78 17.32
N PRO A 24 -4.21 68.48 16.38
CA PRO A 24 -3.45 67.23 16.24
C PRO A 24 -1.97 67.38 15.77
N SER A 25 -1.36 66.24 15.41
CA SER A 25 -0.22 66.07 14.48
C SER A 25 1.22 66.19 15.01
N ARG A 26 1.94 65.06 15.05
CA ARG A 26 3.15 64.82 14.21
C ARG A 26 3.64 63.37 14.34
N THR A 27 3.53 62.60 13.26
CA THR A 27 4.15 61.26 13.15
C THR A 27 5.67 61.39 13.19
N GLN A 28 6.33 60.75 14.18
CA GLN A 28 7.79 60.58 14.16
C GLN A 28 8.15 59.24 13.52
N ASN A 29 8.86 59.30 12.39
CA ASN A 29 9.51 58.14 11.79
C ASN A 29 10.72 57.75 12.65
N VAL A 30 10.60 56.70 13.48
CA VAL A 30 11.76 56.11 14.14
C VAL A 30 12.46 55.16 13.17
N SER A 31 13.60 55.61 12.65
CA SER A 31 14.44 54.84 11.73
C SER A 31 15.18 53.72 12.45
N HIS A 32 14.56 52.55 12.62
CA HIS A 32 15.29 51.35 13.00
C HIS A 32 16.07 50.80 11.81
N THR A 33 17.35 51.16 11.74
CA THR A 33 18.37 50.53 10.89
C THR A 33 18.54 49.07 11.30
N ARG A 34 17.64 48.20 10.82
CA ARG A 34 17.81 46.75 10.89
C ARG A 34 19.01 46.39 10.01
N SER A 35 20.13 46.11 10.65
CA SER A 35 21.34 45.60 10.03
C SER A 35 20.99 44.40 9.15
N GLN A 36 21.02 44.61 7.83
CA GLN A 36 20.99 43.51 6.86
C GLN A 36 22.31 42.75 7.02
N SER A 37 22.28 41.66 7.79
CA SER A 37 23.23 40.57 7.57
C SER A 37 23.01 40.08 6.16
N ARG A 38 23.80 40.62 5.23
CA ARG A 38 23.83 40.26 3.81
C ARG A 38 24.49 38.89 3.69
N GLY A 39 23.81 37.88 4.24
CA GLY A 39 24.21 36.49 4.18
C GLY A 39 24.39 36.13 2.72
N THR A 40 25.61 35.73 2.37
CA THR A 40 25.90 35.14 1.08
C THR A 40 24.94 33.99 0.87
N ALA A 41 24.05 34.12 -0.12
CA ALA A 41 23.11 33.07 -0.46
C ALA A 41 23.91 31.89 -1.02
N SER A 42 24.35 30.98 -0.14
CA SER A 42 24.67 29.63 -0.56
C SER A 42 23.45 29.12 -1.31
N ALA A 43 23.66 28.58 -2.51
CA ALA A 43 22.57 28.02 -3.30
C ALA A 43 21.97 26.87 -2.49
N SER A 44 20.83 27.14 -1.83
CA SER A 44 20.19 26.20 -0.93
C SER A 44 19.93 24.91 -1.69
N GLU A 45 20.47 23.81 -1.17
CA GLU A 45 20.38 22.52 -1.84
C GLU A 45 18.91 22.19 -2.13
N PRO A 46 18.54 21.77 -3.35
CA PRO A 46 17.14 21.50 -3.68
C PRO A 46 16.54 20.50 -2.70
N ARG A 47 15.56 20.93 -1.89
CA ARG A 47 14.89 20.04 -0.95
C ARG A 47 14.08 18.99 -1.72
N TYR A 48 14.31 17.73 -1.42
CA TYR A 48 13.60 16.58 -2.01
C TYR A 48 12.57 15.99 -1.04
N VAL A 49 11.57 15.33 -1.60
CA VAL A 49 10.65 14.41 -0.89
C VAL A 49 10.91 13.01 -1.41
N TYR A 50 11.36 12.14 -0.51
CA TYR A 50 11.61 10.72 -0.76
C TYR A 50 10.33 9.90 -0.57
N TYR A 51 10.13 8.90 -1.43
CA TYR A 51 8.96 8.03 -1.39
C TYR A 51 9.27 6.59 -1.81
N HIS A 52 8.44 5.67 -1.36
CA HIS A 52 8.34 4.30 -1.88
C HIS A 52 7.03 4.13 -2.66
N VAL A 53 7.01 3.20 -3.62
CA VAL A 53 5.77 2.83 -4.34
C VAL A 53 5.52 1.33 -4.19
N TYR A 54 4.31 0.96 -3.80
CA TYR A 54 3.87 -0.42 -3.58
C TYR A 54 2.66 -0.76 -4.44
N ALA A 55 2.70 -1.95 -5.05
CA ALA A 55 1.51 -2.65 -5.50
C ALA A 55 0.91 -3.48 -4.34
N PRO A 56 -0.33 -4.01 -4.47
CA PRO A 56 -0.95 -4.88 -3.46
C PRO A 56 -0.16 -6.16 -3.12
N ASP A 57 0.75 -6.55 -4.02
CA ASP A 57 1.62 -7.73 -3.94
C ASP A 57 3.10 -7.38 -3.71
N GLY A 58 3.39 -6.13 -3.34
CA GLY A 58 4.66 -5.71 -2.75
C GLY A 58 5.26 -4.43 -3.33
N MET A 59 6.46 -4.07 -2.87
CA MET A 59 7.19 -2.89 -3.34
C MET A 59 7.51 -2.99 -4.84
N LEU A 60 7.48 -1.87 -5.55
CA LEU A 60 7.87 -1.76 -6.95
C LEU A 60 9.36 -1.45 -7.11
N ARG A 61 9.94 -1.89 -8.22
CA ARG A 61 11.31 -1.59 -8.65
C ARG A 61 11.32 -0.73 -9.92
N TRP A 62 12.46 -0.07 -10.18
CA TRP A 62 12.70 0.79 -11.36
C TRP A 62 11.75 1.99 -11.43
N LEU A 63 11.74 2.77 -10.35
CA LEU A 63 11.15 4.11 -10.37
C LEU A 63 11.87 4.99 -11.40
N LYS A 64 11.16 5.88 -12.07
CA LYS A 64 11.71 6.82 -13.06
C LYS A 64 12.60 7.88 -12.42
N ASN A 65 12.36 8.19 -11.15
CA ASN A 65 13.14 9.19 -10.39
C ASN A 65 13.81 8.53 -9.17
N PRO A 66 14.70 7.54 -9.35
CA PRO A 66 15.29 6.83 -8.23
C PRO A 66 16.20 7.76 -7.42
N CYS A 67 16.31 7.50 -6.13
CA CYS A 67 17.39 8.01 -5.31
C CYS A 67 18.71 7.40 -5.81
N LEU A 68 19.76 8.21 -5.94
CA LEU A 68 21.07 7.75 -6.42
C LEU A 68 21.64 6.60 -5.57
N THR A 69 21.32 6.57 -4.27
CA THR A 69 21.74 5.48 -3.39
C THR A 69 20.82 4.27 -3.47
N ASN A 70 19.51 4.43 -3.67
CA ASN A 70 18.52 3.36 -3.50
C ASN A 70 17.47 3.33 -4.63
N PRO A 71 17.41 2.27 -5.48
CA PRO A 71 16.49 2.18 -6.62
C PRO A 71 15.03 1.90 -6.21
N PHE A 72 14.76 1.57 -4.95
CA PHE A 72 13.42 1.36 -4.38
C PHE A 72 12.85 2.60 -3.66
N VAL A 73 13.65 3.67 -3.57
CA VAL A 73 13.24 4.97 -3.03
C VAL A 73 13.26 5.96 -4.18
N GLY A 74 12.10 6.50 -4.55
CA GLY A 74 11.99 7.59 -5.49
C GLY A 74 12.20 8.93 -4.81
N ARG A 75 12.51 9.98 -5.58
CA ARG A 75 12.57 11.35 -5.07
C ARG A 75 12.00 12.37 -6.07
N ILE A 76 11.21 13.31 -5.57
CA ILE A 76 10.77 14.51 -6.29
C ILE A 76 11.26 15.75 -5.57
N LYS A 77 11.43 16.88 -6.27
CA LYS A 77 11.71 18.17 -5.61
C LYS A 77 10.46 18.57 -4.81
N ALA A 78 10.63 19.08 -3.59
CA ALA A 78 9.52 19.57 -2.77
C ALA A 78 8.76 20.71 -3.50
N THR A 79 9.47 21.52 -4.29
CA THR A 79 8.90 22.56 -5.15
C THR A 79 8.08 22.04 -6.34
N SER A 80 8.10 20.74 -6.63
CA SER A 80 7.22 20.11 -7.64
C SER A 80 5.85 19.72 -7.09
N VAL A 81 5.62 19.83 -5.78
CA VAL A 81 4.32 19.58 -5.16
C VAL A 81 3.49 20.87 -5.18
N PRO A 82 2.32 20.91 -5.85
CA PRO A 82 1.55 22.13 -5.94
C PRO A 82 0.84 22.46 -4.60
N PRO A 83 0.65 23.76 -4.29
CA PRO A 83 -0.32 24.20 -3.29
C PRO A 83 -1.70 23.55 -3.54
N PRO A 84 -2.48 23.20 -2.49
CA PRO A 84 -2.34 23.63 -1.09
C PRO A 84 -1.42 22.75 -0.21
N LEU A 85 -0.48 21.99 -0.79
CA LEU A 85 0.43 21.08 -0.05
C LEU A 85 -0.34 20.11 0.86
N THR A 86 -1.21 19.31 0.26
CA THR A 86 -1.97 18.25 0.92
C THR A 86 -1.49 16.87 0.51
N ALA A 87 -1.89 15.83 1.22
CA ALA A 87 -1.58 14.44 0.85
C ALA A 87 -2.04 14.13 -0.59
N ALA A 88 -3.17 14.67 -1.04
CA ALA A 88 -3.63 14.55 -2.42
C ALA A 88 -2.69 15.22 -3.44
N SER A 89 -2.17 16.42 -3.14
CA SER A 89 -1.26 17.11 -4.07
C SER A 89 0.13 16.46 -4.13
N LEU A 90 0.64 15.98 -2.98
CA LEU A 90 1.87 15.18 -2.91
C LEU A 90 1.72 13.85 -3.66
N ARG A 91 0.61 13.13 -3.45
CA ARG A 91 0.28 11.89 -4.15
C ARG A 91 0.26 12.08 -5.67
N ARG A 92 -0.42 13.12 -6.16
CA ARG A 92 -0.47 13.46 -7.60
C ARG A 92 0.92 13.77 -8.16
N ALA A 93 1.74 14.54 -7.43
CA ALA A 93 3.11 14.85 -7.85
C ALA A 93 3.99 13.60 -7.98
N ILE A 94 3.89 12.64 -7.05
CA ILE A 94 4.60 11.35 -7.12
C ILE A 94 4.13 10.53 -8.33
N VAL A 95 2.81 10.36 -8.48
CA VAL A 95 2.18 9.63 -9.61
C VAL A 95 2.64 10.21 -10.96
N GLN A 96 2.62 11.53 -11.09
CA GLN A 96 3.03 12.24 -12.30
C GLN A 96 4.53 12.10 -12.59
N ALA A 97 5.39 12.24 -11.57
CA ALA A 97 6.84 12.10 -11.73
C ALA A 97 7.22 10.69 -12.20
N GLU A 98 6.56 9.67 -11.64
CA GLU A 98 6.70 8.28 -12.06
C GLU A 98 5.98 7.98 -13.39
N GLY A 99 5.28 8.96 -13.97
CA GLY A 99 4.47 8.84 -15.18
C GLY A 99 3.57 7.60 -15.15
N LEU A 100 2.97 7.37 -13.99
CA LEU A 100 1.95 6.35 -13.76
C LEU A 100 0.63 6.89 -14.31
N PRO A 101 -0.30 6.04 -14.78
CA PRO A 101 -1.63 6.51 -15.14
C PRO A 101 -2.24 7.17 -13.90
N ASP A 102 -2.73 8.42 -14.01
CA ASP A 102 -3.36 9.10 -12.88
C ASP A 102 -4.52 8.23 -12.40
N PRO A 103 -4.41 7.61 -11.22
CA PRO A 103 -5.46 6.74 -10.75
C PRO A 103 -6.66 7.64 -10.47
N LEU A 104 -7.85 7.24 -10.97
CA LEU A 104 -9.12 7.68 -10.38
C LEU A 104 -8.94 7.67 -8.87
N GLY A 105 -9.27 8.79 -8.22
CA GLY A 105 -8.60 9.32 -7.02
C GLY A 105 -8.58 8.45 -5.76
N ASP A 106 -9.13 7.24 -5.85
CA ASP A 106 -9.37 6.27 -4.79
C ASP A 106 -8.51 5.01 -4.98
N LEU A 107 -7.92 4.80 -6.17
CA LEU A 107 -7.08 3.63 -6.49
C LEU A 107 -5.65 3.69 -5.91
N THR A 108 -5.27 4.80 -5.26
CA THR A 108 -3.99 4.92 -4.53
C THR A 108 -4.17 5.60 -3.18
N SER A 109 -3.49 5.08 -2.17
CA SER A 109 -3.42 5.64 -0.81
C SER A 109 -1.99 6.09 -0.50
N LEU A 110 -1.84 7.22 0.18
CA LEU A 110 -0.55 7.71 0.66
C LEU A 110 -0.44 7.45 2.17
N PHE A 111 0.69 6.91 2.62
CA PHE A 111 0.99 6.65 4.03
C PHE A 111 2.21 7.48 4.45
N GLN A 112 2.19 7.98 5.69
CA GLN A 112 3.24 8.85 6.24
C GLN A 112 4.63 8.20 6.17
N THR A 113 4.68 6.91 6.50
CA THR A 113 5.85 6.03 6.34
C THR A 113 5.35 4.65 5.94
N ARG A 114 6.28 3.77 5.56
CA ARG A 114 6.01 2.34 5.28
C ARG A 114 5.47 1.53 6.47
N ASP A 115 5.59 2.05 7.69
CA ASP A 115 5.18 1.39 8.94
C ASP A 115 3.84 1.96 9.47
N SER A 116 3.29 2.98 8.80
CA SER A 116 2.00 3.57 9.18
C SER A 116 0.84 2.60 8.96
N ARG A 117 -0.02 2.49 9.98
CA ARG A 117 -1.23 1.65 9.95
C ARG A 117 -2.40 2.27 9.20
N LYS A 118 -2.35 3.59 8.93
CA LYS A 118 -3.46 4.35 8.35
C LYS A 118 -2.98 5.23 7.21
N ALA A 119 -3.76 5.24 6.13
CA ALA A 119 -3.57 6.18 5.03
C ALA A 119 -3.82 7.62 5.51
N MET A 120 -3.07 8.56 4.95
CA MET A 120 -3.25 9.98 5.18
C MET A 120 -4.58 10.43 4.57
N ASN A 121 -5.33 11.27 5.29
CA ASN A 121 -6.51 11.92 4.71
C ASN A 121 -6.06 12.78 3.51
N THR A 122 -6.75 12.67 2.39
CA THR A 122 -6.45 13.36 1.12
C THR A 122 -6.34 14.88 1.27
N SER A 123 -7.15 15.47 2.15
CA SER A 123 -7.19 16.90 2.48
C SER A 123 -6.23 17.31 3.61
N ALA A 124 -5.56 16.37 4.30
CA ALA A 124 -4.58 16.72 5.32
C ALA A 124 -3.40 17.47 4.71
N ARG A 125 -3.00 18.59 5.32
CA ARG A 125 -1.77 19.30 4.95
C ARG A 125 -0.55 18.45 5.24
N VAL A 126 0.47 18.57 4.40
CA VAL A 126 1.75 17.88 4.52
C VAL A 126 2.88 18.87 4.66
N ASP A 127 3.65 18.77 5.74
CA ASP A 127 4.83 19.61 5.93
C ASP A 127 6.06 18.96 5.30
N ILE A 128 6.24 19.22 4.01
CA ILE A 128 7.41 18.78 3.24
C ILE A 128 8.56 19.79 3.23
N PHE A 129 8.40 20.98 3.81
CA PHE A 129 9.39 22.08 3.77
C PHE A 129 10.04 22.38 5.14
N GLY A 130 9.36 22.12 6.25
CA GLY A 130 9.89 22.18 7.61
C GLY A 130 9.99 20.79 8.28
N GLY A 131 9.06 19.89 8.00
CA GLY A 131 8.91 18.61 8.70
C GLY A 131 9.84 17.48 8.24
N GLU A 132 9.75 16.32 8.91
CA GLU A 132 10.51 15.11 8.60
C GLU A 132 9.91 14.26 7.46
N LEU A 133 8.68 14.58 7.03
CA LEU A 133 7.89 13.79 6.09
C LEU A 133 8.59 13.66 4.73
N GLY A 134 9.05 12.45 4.40
CA GLY A 134 9.83 12.22 3.18
C GLY A 134 11.14 13.03 3.13
N ALA A 135 11.64 13.55 4.25
CA ALA A 135 12.90 14.32 4.27
C ALA A 135 14.14 13.44 4.01
N THR A 136 14.03 12.13 4.26
CA THR A 136 15.11 11.14 4.04
C THR A 136 14.55 9.86 3.45
N ALA A 137 15.41 8.98 2.94
CA ALA A 137 15.03 7.63 2.52
C ALA A 137 14.40 6.79 3.66
N LYS A 138 14.80 7.05 4.93
CA LYS A 138 14.23 6.36 6.11
C LYS A 138 12.83 6.88 6.47
N THR A 139 12.57 8.17 6.25
CA THR A 139 11.26 8.82 6.49
C THR A 139 10.42 8.91 5.21
N ALA A 140 10.75 8.12 4.18
CA ALA A 140 10.08 8.12 2.88
C ALA A 140 8.59 7.80 3.01
N VAL A 141 7.75 8.62 2.35
CA VAL A 141 6.29 8.38 2.29
C VAL A 141 6.01 7.15 1.43
N ALA A 142 4.97 6.39 1.76
CA ALA A 142 4.64 5.19 0.98
C ALA A 142 3.36 5.41 0.16
N LEU A 143 3.50 5.40 -1.17
CA LEU A 143 2.39 5.36 -2.11
C LEU A 143 1.99 3.91 -2.34
N VAL A 144 0.74 3.54 -2.04
CA VAL A 144 0.22 2.18 -2.17
C VAL A 144 -0.93 2.16 -3.16
N PHE A 145 -0.84 1.32 -4.19
CA PHE A 145 -1.94 1.03 -5.09
C PHE A 145 -2.93 0.04 -4.47
N VAL A 146 -4.23 0.29 -4.65
CA VAL A 146 -5.31 -0.61 -4.20
C VAL A 146 -5.42 -1.86 -5.07
N THR A 147 -5.16 -1.71 -6.37
CA THR A 147 -5.13 -2.78 -7.38
C THR A 147 -3.79 -2.77 -8.11
N SER A 148 -3.29 -3.93 -8.56
CA SER A 148 -2.00 -3.99 -9.25
C SER A 148 -2.06 -3.17 -10.56
N PRO A 149 -1.17 -2.18 -10.76
CA PRO A 149 -1.16 -1.36 -11.97
C PRO A 149 -0.88 -2.19 -13.22
N LYS A 150 -1.34 -1.71 -14.39
CA LYS A 150 -1.19 -2.42 -15.68
C LYS A 150 0.28 -2.75 -15.96
N LYS A 151 0.50 -3.86 -16.70
CA LYS A 151 1.74 -4.65 -16.99
C LYS A 151 3.12 -3.95 -17.10
N SER A 152 3.24 -2.62 -17.13
CA SER A 152 4.51 -1.89 -17.24
C SER A 152 5.31 -1.75 -15.94
N LEU A 153 4.72 -2.01 -14.77
CA LEU A 153 5.43 -1.91 -13.49
C LEU A 153 5.85 -3.28 -12.99
N VAL A 154 7.12 -3.40 -12.62
CA VAL A 154 7.69 -4.65 -12.11
C VAL A 154 7.75 -4.59 -10.59
N VAL A 155 7.15 -5.58 -9.94
CA VAL A 155 7.24 -5.79 -8.49
C VAL A 155 8.64 -6.31 -8.15
N THR A 156 9.24 -5.79 -7.08
CA THR A 156 10.56 -6.20 -6.58
C THR A 156 10.57 -7.68 -6.22
N SER A 157 11.54 -8.42 -6.75
CA SER A 157 11.81 -9.80 -6.33
C SER A 157 12.68 -9.81 -5.06
N GLU A 158 12.66 -10.91 -4.30
CA GLU A 158 13.56 -11.03 -3.13
C GLU A 158 15.03 -11.00 -3.54
N ASN A 159 15.39 -11.39 -4.77
CA ASN A 159 16.77 -11.34 -5.27
C ASN A 159 17.23 -9.89 -5.44
N ASP A 160 16.45 -9.07 -6.15
CA ASP A 160 16.77 -7.64 -6.33
C ASP A 160 16.93 -6.93 -4.97
N ALA A 161 16.08 -7.31 -4.00
CA ALA A 161 16.14 -6.79 -2.65
C ALA A 161 17.28 -7.41 -1.81
N GLN A 162 17.77 -8.59 -2.17
CA GLN A 162 18.92 -9.22 -1.51
C GLN A 162 20.22 -8.55 -1.93
N ASP A 163 20.40 -8.34 -3.24
CA ASP A 163 21.60 -7.72 -3.79
C ASP A 163 21.78 -6.28 -3.29
N TYR A 164 20.67 -5.57 -3.10
CA TYR A 164 20.69 -4.17 -2.69
C TYR A 164 20.67 -3.93 -1.16
N PHE A 165 19.82 -4.65 -0.41
CA PHE A 165 19.67 -4.42 1.03
C PHE A 165 20.46 -5.41 1.92
N GLY A 166 21.11 -6.42 1.32
CA GLY A 166 21.84 -7.46 2.05
C GLY A 166 20.97 -8.26 3.04
N ASN A 167 21.60 -8.84 4.05
CA ASN A 167 20.93 -9.62 5.11
C ASN A 167 20.43 -8.77 6.29
N GLU A 168 20.72 -7.47 6.32
CA GLU A 168 20.51 -6.61 7.49
C GLU A 168 19.04 -6.24 7.76
N LEU A 169 18.15 -6.51 6.80
CA LEU A 169 16.73 -6.17 6.93
C LEU A 169 15.96 -7.13 7.82
N PRO A 170 15.02 -6.63 8.63
CA PRO A 170 14.02 -7.45 9.31
C PRO A 170 13.28 -8.39 8.35
N GLN A 171 13.35 -9.68 8.65
CA GLN A 171 12.69 -10.74 7.89
C GLN A 171 11.37 -11.16 8.58
N LEU A 172 10.48 -11.74 7.79
CA LEU A 172 9.27 -12.42 8.22
C LEU A 172 9.36 -13.86 7.72
N HIS A 173 9.41 -14.79 8.65
CA HIS A 173 9.44 -16.24 8.41
C HIS A 173 8.01 -16.77 8.36
N TYR A 174 7.74 -17.64 7.40
CA TYR A 174 6.43 -18.23 7.20
C TYR A 174 6.55 -19.73 6.89
N ARG A 175 5.62 -20.54 7.39
CA ARG A 175 5.52 -21.96 7.03
C ARG A 175 4.23 -22.22 6.27
N LEU A 176 4.31 -22.92 5.15
CA LEU A 176 3.16 -23.19 4.29
C LEU A 176 2.51 -24.53 4.64
N TYR A 177 1.18 -24.55 4.65
CA TYR A 177 0.37 -25.77 4.79
C TYR A 177 -0.63 -25.89 3.64
N ASN A 178 -0.94 -27.13 3.28
CA ASN A 178 -2.00 -27.51 2.35
C ASN A 178 -2.82 -28.67 2.95
N ARG A 179 -3.78 -29.22 2.18
CA ARG A 179 -4.67 -30.30 2.64
C ARG A 179 -3.93 -31.58 3.09
N GLY A 180 -2.72 -31.81 2.60
CA GLY A 180 -1.86 -32.96 2.96
C GLY A 180 -0.88 -32.69 4.11
N GLY A 181 -0.96 -31.54 4.79
CA GLY A 181 -0.02 -31.13 5.82
C GLY A 181 0.94 -30.04 5.32
N GLU A 182 2.23 -30.15 5.65
CA GLU A 182 3.23 -29.16 5.24
C GLU A 182 3.38 -29.10 3.71
N ALA A 183 3.44 -27.88 3.17
CA ALA A 183 3.53 -27.61 1.75
C ALA A 183 4.90 -27.03 1.39
N GLN A 184 5.54 -27.54 0.34
CA GLN A 184 6.85 -27.03 -0.08
C GLN A 184 6.77 -25.56 -0.56
N SER A 185 7.63 -24.71 0.00
CA SER A 185 7.93 -23.36 -0.50
C SER A 185 8.76 -23.44 -1.78
N VAL A 186 8.53 -22.51 -2.70
CA VAL A 186 9.38 -22.30 -3.89
C VAL A 186 10.78 -21.77 -3.50
N ARG A 187 10.91 -21.18 -2.31
CA ARG A 187 12.14 -20.56 -1.78
C ARG A 187 12.34 -20.96 -0.32
N PRO A 188 12.58 -22.25 -0.04
CA PRO A 188 12.76 -22.72 1.32
C PRO A 188 14.01 -22.08 1.95
N LEU A 189 13.97 -21.87 3.27
CA LEU A 189 15.08 -21.33 4.05
C LEU A 189 16.23 -22.35 4.15
N ASP A 190 15.87 -23.61 4.40
CA ASP A 190 16.73 -24.78 4.38
C ASP A 190 16.03 -25.89 3.60
N TRP A 191 16.78 -26.70 2.85
CA TRP A 191 16.28 -27.88 2.15
C TRP A 191 15.77 -28.96 3.11
N ASN A 192 16.24 -28.97 4.37
CA ASN A 192 15.72 -29.85 5.42
C ASN A 192 14.34 -29.41 5.94
N GLU A 193 13.99 -28.12 5.82
CA GLU A 193 12.67 -27.57 6.14
C GLU A 193 12.00 -27.00 4.89
N PRO A 194 11.59 -27.84 3.92
CA PRO A 194 11.12 -27.40 2.62
C PRO A 194 9.83 -26.55 2.68
N SER A 195 9.12 -26.55 3.81
CA SER A 195 7.89 -25.78 4.05
C SER A 195 8.12 -24.38 4.61
N LEU A 196 9.31 -24.10 5.15
CA LEU A 196 9.67 -22.84 5.79
C LEU A 196 10.26 -21.88 4.75
N GLY A 197 9.56 -20.78 4.48
CA GLY A 197 10.03 -19.67 3.65
C GLY A 197 10.32 -18.40 4.46
N ARG A 198 10.88 -17.40 3.79
CA ARG A 198 11.15 -16.07 4.37
C ARG A 198 10.91 -14.95 3.37
N ILE A 199 10.64 -13.76 3.89
CA ILE A 199 10.49 -12.53 3.11
C ILE A 199 11.02 -11.30 3.88
N LYS A 200 11.66 -10.36 3.17
CA LYS A 200 12.03 -9.05 3.73
C LYS A 200 10.78 -8.20 4.01
N ARG A 201 10.62 -7.71 5.25
CA ARG A 201 9.42 -6.92 5.66
C ARG A 201 9.20 -5.66 4.85
N GLU A 202 10.26 -5.10 4.28
CA GLU A 202 10.23 -3.91 3.43
C GLU A 202 9.51 -4.13 2.09
N LEU A 203 9.31 -5.38 1.68
CA LEU A 203 8.61 -5.74 0.45
C LEU A 203 7.10 -5.92 0.66
N ILE A 204 6.62 -5.80 1.90
CA ILE A 204 5.22 -5.95 2.29
C ILE A 204 4.55 -4.57 2.29
N CYS A 205 3.43 -4.44 1.57
CA CYS A 205 2.70 -3.18 1.49
C CYS A 205 2.24 -2.64 2.86
N PRO A 206 2.30 -1.32 3.11
CA PRO A 206 1.49 -0.67 4.14
C PRO A 206 0.00 -0.96 3.89
N PRO A 207 -0.83 -1.17 4.92
CA PRO A 207 -0.54 -0.99 6.35
C PRO A 207 0.16 -2.18 7.03
N ARG A 208 0.73 -3.13 6.29
CA ARG A 208 1.27 -4.41 6.79
C ARG A 208 0.28 -5.18 7.66
N ASN A 209 -0.93 -5.35 7.15
CA ASN A 209 -1.88 -6.31 7.71
C ASN A 209 -1.67 -7.73 7.13
N ALA A 210 -2.34 -8.72 7.71
CA ALA A 210 -2.28 -10.10 7.22
C ALA A 210 -2.66 -10.23 5.73
N LEU A 211 -3.55 -9.39 5.20
CA LEU A 211 -3.87 -9.39 3.75
C LEU A 211 -2.68 -8.99 2.88
N CYS A 212 -1.94 -7.92 3.23
CA CYS A 212 -0.70 -7.55 2.54
C CYS A 212 0.35 -8.68 2.62
N VAL A 213 0.48 -9.34 3.77
CA VAL A 213 1.37 -10.50 3.93
C VAL A 213 0.96 -11.66 3.03
N LYS A 214 -0.32 -12.08 3.08
CA LYS A 214 -0.86 -13.18 2.27
C LYS A 214 -0.72 -12.94 0.77
N ARG A 215 -1.07 -11.74 0.28
CA ARG A 215 -0.89 -11.36 -1.13
C ARG A 215 0.57 -11.44 -1.56
N ARG A 216 1.49 -10.96 -0.72
CA ARG A 216 2.91 -10.96 -1.01
C ARG A 216 3.51 -12.38 -1.00
N ILE A 217 3.13 -13.23 -0.04
CA ILE A 217 3.54 -14.65 -0.02
C ILE A 217 2.96 -15.38 -1.24
N ALA A 218 1.68 -15.20 -1.56
CA ALA A 218 1.06 -15.79 -2.76
C ALA A 218 1.78 -15.42 -4.06
N LYS A 219 2.25 -14.16 -4.17
CA LYS A 219 3.06 -13.68 -5.29
C LYS A 219 4.46 -14.30 -5.30
N LEU A 220 5.13 -14.34 -4.14
CA LEU A 220 6.48 -14.90 -3.99
C LEU A 220 6.54 -16.40 -4.31
N GLU A 221 5.52 -17.12 -3.87
CA GLU A 221 5.36 -18.57 -4.06
C GLU A 221 4.79 -18.95 -5.44
N GLY A 222 4.39 -17.99 -6.27
CA GLY A 222 3.70 -18.27 -7.53
C GLY A 222 2.35 -18.99 -7.37
N LYS A 223 1.75 -18.91 -6.18
CA LYS A 223 0.55 -19.67 -5.78
C LYS A 223 -0.55 -18.68 -5.35
N PRO A 224 -1.36 -18.13 -6.28
CA PRO A 224 -2.39 -17.12 -6.00
C PRO A 224 -3.36 -17.49 -4.88
N ILE A 225 -3.64 -18.79 -4.72
CA ILE A 225 -4.49 -19.38 -3.68
C ILE A 225 -4.13 -18.91 -2.25
N TYR A 226 -2.86 -18.64 -1.95
CA TYR A 226 -2.46 -18.20 -0.61
C TYR A 226 -2.91 -16.77 -0.25
N GLN A 227 -3.39 -15.96 -1.21
CA GLN A 227 -3.98 -14.67 -0.88
C GLN A 227 -5.27 -14.82 -0.04
N PHE A 228 -5.92 -15.97 -0.17
CA PHE A 228 -7.14 -16.37 0.53
C PHE A 228 -6.89 -17.30 1.72
N ALA A 229 -5.61 -17.58 2.05
CA ALA A 229 -5.24 -18.45 3.17
C ALA A 229 -5.73 -17.93 4.53
N ASP A 230 -5.84 -18.85 5.47
CA ASP A 230 -5.87 -18.50 6.88
C ASP A 230 -4.41 -18.30 7.35
N LEU A 231 -4.16 -17.17 8.01
CA LEU A 231 -2.85 -16.81 8.55
C LEU A 231 -2.89 -16.98 10.06
N PHE A 232 -2.00 -17.78 10.62
CA PHE A 232 -1.87 -17.96 12.08
C PHE A 232 -0.54 -17.36 12.54
N THR A 233 -0.52 -16.79 13.75
CA THR A 233 0.67 -16.10 14.30
C THR A 233 1.69 -17.03 14.95
N GLY A 234 1.37 -18.32 15.07
CA GLY A 234 2.23 -19.41 15.55
C GLY A 234 1.45 -20.73 15.63
N VAL A 235 2.12 -21.83 16.01
CA VAL A 235 1.55 -23.20 16.01
C VAL A 235 0.43 -23.39 17.03
N GLY A 236 0.47 -22.70 18.18
CA GLY A 236 -0.55 -22.77 19.22
C GLY A 236 -1.69 -21.77 19.08
N ALA A 237 -1.94 -21.22 17.89
CA ALA A 237 -3.00 -20.24 17.67
C ALA A 237 -4.30 -20.93 17.23
N ASP A 238 -5.34 -20.89 18.08
CA ASP A 238 -6.64 -21.54 17.82
C ASP A 238 -7.44 -20.90 16.67
N ASN A 239 -7.16 -19.63 16.34
CA ASN A 239 -7.94 -18.83 15.40
C ASN A 239 -7.03 -18.11 14.38
N PRO A 240 -7.48 -17.95 13.12
CA PRO A 240 -6.78 -17.13 12.13
C PRO A 240 -6.67 -15.67 12.59
N HIS A 241 -5.53 -15.04 12.32
CA HIS A 241 -5.33 -13.61 12.47
C HIS A 241 -6.24 -12.85 11.48
N PRO A 242 -6.98 -11.82 11.91
CA PRO A 242 -7.85 -11.04 11.03
C PRO A 242 -7.10 -10.48 9.82
N SER A 243 -7.73 -10.48 8.64
CA SER A 243 -7.05 -10.08 7.39
C SER A 243 -6.66 -8.59 7.36
N ASP A 244 -7.41 -7.75 8.06
CA ASP A 244 -7.11 -6.34 8.34
C ASP A 244 -6.18 -6.14 9.56
N GLY A 245 -6.01 -7.19 10.38
CA GLY A 245 -5.17 -7.21 11.57
C GLY A 245 -3.70 -6.91 11.26
N PHE A 246 -3.14 -5.93 11.97
CA PHE A 246 -1.76 -5.47 11.80
C PHE A 246 -0.73 -6.54 12.18
N MET A 247 0.35 -6.63 11.40
CA MET A 247 1.47 -7.54 11.61
C MET A 247 2.65 -6.78 12.19
N ASN A 248 2.86 -6.91 13.51
CA ASN A 248 3.98 -6.26 14.18
C ASN A 248 5.33 -6.94 13.90
N ASP A 249 6.42 -6.28 14.26
CA ASP A 249 7.78 -6.74 13.96
C ASP A 249 8.23 -8.00 14.72
N ARG A 250 7.49 -8.45 15.73
CA ARG A 250 7.78 -9.68 16.49
C ARG A 250 7.14 -10.93 15.87
N ILE A 251 5.94 -10.80 15.30
CA ILE A 251 5.20 -11.91 14.66
C ILE A 251 6.02 -12.46 13.47
N GLY A 252 6.38 -13.75 13.48
CA GLY A 252 7.21 -14.35 12.44
C GLY A 252 8.64 -13.79 12.36
N SER A 253 9.19 -13.22 13.44
CA SER A 253 10.52 -12.59 13.41
C SER A 253 11.68 -13.58 13.24
N ASN A 254 11.49 -14.85 13.58
CA ASN A 254 12.51 -15.90 13.50
C ASN A 254 11.92 -17.21 12.94
N GLN A 255 12.81 -18.16 12.63
CA GLN A 255 12.48 -19.47 12.04
C GLN A 255 11.78 -20.44 12.99
N GLU A 256 11.95 -20.29 14.31
CA GLU A 256 11.38 -21.18 15.34
C GLU A 256 9.90 -20.85 15.62
N ASN A 257 9.52 -19.58 15.44
CA ASN A 257 8.15 -19.10 15.54
C ASN A 257 7.72 -18.34 14.26
N PRO A 258 7.59 -19.06 13.12
CA PRO A 258 7.12 -18.49 11.87
C PRO A 258 5.60 -18.28 11.92
N ILE A 259 5.08 -17.40 11.05
CA ILE A 259 3.63 -17.40 10.79
C ILE A 259 3.24 -18.63 9.99
N LEU A 260 2.03 -19.16 10.18
CA LEU A 260 1.55 -20.29 9.41
C LEU A 260 0.57 -19.80 8.34
N ILE A 261 0.77 -20.22 7.10
CA ILE A 261 -0.11 -19.91 5.96
C ILE A 261 -0.80 -21.21 5.55
N VAL A 262 -2.04 -21.37 6.00
CA VAL A 262 -2.84 -22.55 5.73
C VAL A 262 -3.67 -22.30 4.48
N GLN A 263 -3.39 -23.06 3.41
CA GLN A 263 -4.19 -23.04 2.19
C GLN A 263 -5.67 -23.22 2.56
N PRO A 264 -6.58 -22.33 2.12
CA PRO A 264 -7.96 -22.41 2.55
C PRO A 264 -8.58 -23.69 2.02
N GLU A 265 -9.45 -24.31 2.81
CA GLU A 265 -10.27 -25.41 2.32
C GLU A 265 -11.03 -24.99 1.05
N ARG A 266 -11.35 -25.97 0.19
CA ARG A 266 -12.13 -25.72 -1.02
C ARG A 266 -13.59 -25.40 -0.67
N ARG A 267 -13.85 -24.19 -0.18
CA ARG A 267 -15.19 -23.65 -0.03
C ARG A 267 -15.68 -23.19 -1.41
N PRO A 268 -16.83 -23.68 -1.91
CA PRO A 268 -17.55 -23.01 -2.99
C PRO A 268 -17.75 -21.54 -2.60
N GLY A 269 -17.42 -20.61 -3.49
CA GLY A 269 -17.47 -19.17 -3.20
C GLY A 269 -16.10 -18.49 -3.04
N LEU A 270 -15.12 -19.13 -2.38
CA LEU A 270 -13.82 -18.48 -2.09
C LEU A 270 -12.99 -18.18 -3.36
N TYR A 271 -13.16 -19.01 -4.38
CA TYR A 271 -12.52 -18.87 -5.69
C TYR A 271 -13.43 -18.14 -6.70
N ASN A 272 -14.73 -18.12 -6.41
CA ASN A 272 -15.81 -17.69 -7.27
C ASN A 272 -15.93 -16.15 -7.37
N ARG A 273 -14.83 -15.41 -7.26
CA ARG A 273 -14.88 -13.98 -7.61
C ARG A 273 -15.28 -13.90 -9.10
N PRO A 274 -16.37 -13.17 -9.43
CA PRO A 274 -16.82 -13.05 -10.80
C PRO A 274 -15.75 -12.37 -11.65
N VAL A 275 -15.09 -13.17 -12.50
CA VAL A 275 -14.20 -12.69 -13.54
C VAL A 275 -15.08 -12.24 -14.70
N GLN A 276 -15.24 -10.93 -14.84
CA GLN A 276 -15.83 -10.38 -16.05
C GLN A 276 -14.81 -10.45 -17.18
N ILE A 277 -15.19 -11.09 -18.29
CA ILE A 277 -14.36 -11.15 -19.51
C ILE A 277 -14.50 -9.81 -20.23
N VAL A 278 -13.50 -8.94 -20.07
CA VAL A 278 -13.54 -7.56 -20.60
C VAL A 278 -13.31 -7.53 -22.12
N ALA A 279 -12.42 -8.39 -22.62
CA ALA A 279 -12.13 -8.56 -24.05
C ALA A 279 -11.48 -9.92 -24.30
N LEU A 280 -11.68 -10.47 -25.49
CA LEU A 280 -10.88 -11.60 -25.97
C LEU A 280 -9.49 -11.12 -26.41
N PRO A 281 -8.42 -11.92 -26.26
CA PRO A 281 -7.09 -11.54 -26.73
C PRO A 281 -7.09 -11.34 -28.26
N PRO A 282 -6.46 -10.27 -28.78
CA PRO A 282 -6.40 -10.04 -30.22
C PRO A 282 -5.66 -11.20 -30.92
N GLY A 283 -6.24 -11.70 -32.01
CA GLY A 283 -5.72 -12.85 -32.76
C GLY A 283 -6.27 -14.22 -32.33
N VAL A 284 -7.05 -14.31 -31.26
CA VAL A 284 -7.76 -15.55 -30.90
C VAL A 284 -9.11 -15.60 -31.60
N ASP A 285 -9.19 -16.34 -32.70
CA ASP A 285 -10.47 -16.63 -33.37
C ASP A 285 -11.25 -17.67 -32.54
N PRO A 286 -12.47 -17.35 -32.05
CA PRO A 286 -13.28 -18.26 -31.23
C PRO A 286 -13.57 -19.62 -31.88
N ARG A 287 -13.44 -19.73 -33.21
CA ARG A 287 -13.62 -20.99 -33.95
C ARG A 287 -12.54 -22.03 -33.62
N TYR A 288 -11.36 -21.62 -33.14
CA TYR A 288 -10.33 -22.56 -32.68
C TYR A 288 -10.58 -23.13 -31.28
N TRP A 289 -11.53 -22.58 -30.50
CA TRP A 289 -12.06 -23.20 -29.27
C TRP A 289 -13.08 -24.32 -29.60
N GLY A 290 -12.81 -25.04 -30.70
CA GLY A 290 -13.81 -25.68 -31.54
C GLY A 290 -14.11 -27.13 -31.20
N TRP A 291 -13.10 -27.91 -30.80
CA TRP A 291 -13.14 -29.38 -30.90
C TRP A 291 -13.19 -30.14 -29.57
N ASP A 292 -12.76 -29.56 -28.45
CA ASP A 292 -12.91 -30.18 -27.13
C ASP A 292 -14.05 -29.50 -26.35
N SER A 293 -15.10 -30.26 -26.04
CA SER A 293 -16.28 -29.82 -25.29
C SER A 293 -15.99 -29.41 -23.85
N LYS A 294 -14.77 -29.64 -23.35
CA LYS A 294 -14.31 -29.16 -22.04
C LYS A 294 -14.07 -27.67 -21.99
N TRP A 295 -13.94 -26.94 -23.10
CA TRP A 295 -13.68 -25.49 -23.09
C TRP A 295 -14.98 -24.68 -23.00
N LEU A 296 -15.01 -23.70 -22.08
CA LEU A 296 -16.03 -22.65 -22.12
C LEU A 296 -15.72 -21.65 -23.23
N ARG A 297 -16.78 -21.13 -23.86
CA ARG A 297 -16.71 -20.09 -24.89
C ARG A 297 -17.34 -18.80 -24.37
N PRO A 298 -16.65 -18.06 -23.49
CA PRO A 298 -17.18 -16.81 -22.96
C PRO A 298 -17.19 -15.71 -24.02
N SER A 299 -18.24 -14.91 -24.00
CA SER A 299 -18.36 -13.67 -24.75
C SER A 299 -17.85 -12.48 -23.91
N PRO A 300 -17.44 -11.36 -24.54
CA PRO A 300 -17.18 -10.12 -23.82
C PRO A 300 -18.41 -9.69 -23.01
N GLY A 301 -18.22 -9.40 -21.73
CA GLY A 301 -19.29 -9.11 -20.77
C GLY A 301 -19.69 -10.30 -19.89
N ASP A 302 -19.41 -11.54 -20.30
CA ASP A 302 -19.72 -12.73 -19.51
C ASP A 302 -18.99 -12.71 -18.16
N ILE A 303 -19.70 -13.18 -17.14
CA ILE A 303 -19.21 -13.34 -15.78
C ILE A 303 -18.93 -14.82 -15.54
N LEU A 304 -17.67 -15.14 -15.24
CA LEU A 304 -17.22 -16.50 -14.94
C LEU A 304 -16.74 -16.62 -13.49
N GLN A 305 -17.14 -17.68 -12.82
CA GLN A 305 -16.58 -18.07 -11.52
C GLN A 305 -15.45 -19.08 -11.76
N THR A 306 -14.20 -18.69 -11.49
CA THR A 306 -13.04 -19.58 -11.68
C THR A 306 -12.73 -20.39 -10.43
N ASP A 307 -12.02 -21.52 -10.56
CA ASP A 307 -11.40 -22.21 -9.43
C ASP A 307 -10.11 -21.54 -8.93
N GLY A 308 -9.65 -20.47 -9.59
CA GLY A 308 -8.44 -19.71 -9.24
C GLY A 308 -7.13 -20.50 -9.33
N VAL A 309 -7.17 -21.76 -9.79
CA VAL A 309 -6.02 -22.66 -9.86
C VAL A 309 -5.61 -22.81 -11.32
N ALA A 310 -4.51 -22.17 -11.70
CA ALA A 310 -3.92 -22.37 -13.01
C ALA A 310 -3.41 -23.81 -13.13
N ARG A 311 -3.88 -24.53 -14.13
CA ARG A 311 -3.45 -25.89 -14.49
C ARG A 311 -2.75 -25.83 -15.84
N THR A 312 -1.77 -26.69 -16.07
CA THR A 312 -1.20 -26.87 -17.42
C THR A 312 -1.95 -28.02 -18.07
N GLU A 313 -2.71 -27.73 -19.12
CA GLU A 313 -3.27 -28.78 -19.98
C GLU A 313 -2.46 -28.88 -21.26
N LYS A 314 -2.25 -30.10 -21.74
CA LYS A 314 -1.56 -30.40 -22.98
C LYS A 314 -2.57 -30.81 -24.03
N ASP A 315 -2.69 -30.00 -25.08
CA ASP A 315 -3.30 -30.43 -26.34
C ASP A 315 -2.23 -31.09 -27.23
N SER A 316 -2.62 -31.53 -28.43
CA SER A 316 -1.71 -32.22 -29.37
C SER A 316 -0.64 -31.32 -30.02
N TYR A 317 -0.72 -30.00 -29.83
CA TYR A 317 0.15 -28.99 -30.44
C TYR A 317 0.79 -28.03 -29.42
N SER A 318 0.21 -27.88 -28.22
CA SER A 318 0.62 -26.89 -27.22
C SER A 318 0.39 -27.34 -25.77
N SER A 319 1.11 -26.73 -24.83
CA SER A 319 0.74 -26.74 -23.41
C SER A 319 0.19 -25.37 -23.02
N SER A 320 -1.08 -25.32 -22.64
CA SER A 320 -1.79 -24.10 -22.28
C SER A 320 -2.08 -24.04 -20.78
N TYR A 321 -1.87 -22.86 -20.17
CA TYR A 321 -2.36 -22.61 -18.82
C TYR A 321 -3.87 -22.33 -18.86
N VAL A 322 -4.64 -23.09 -18.09
CA VAL A 322 -6.11 -22.99 -18.01
C VAL A 322 -6.59 -22.86 -16.57
N TYR A 323 -7.74 -22.23 -16.39
CA TYR A 323 -8.52 -22.28 -15.15
C TYR A 323 -9.75 -23.15 -15.37
N THR A 324 -10.22 -23.83 -14.33
CA THR A 324 -11.61 -24.34 -14.35
C THR A 324 -12.51 -23.14 -14.10
N ALA A 325 -13.58 -22.99 -14.86
CA ALA A 325 -14.57 -21.95 -14.66
C ALA A 325 -15.99 -22.50 -14.80
N VAL A 326 -16.93 -21.76 -14.21
CA VAL A 326 -18.38 -21.98 -14.29
C VAL A 326 -19.01 -20.66 -14.74
N ASP A 327 -19.86 -20.70 -15.76
CA ASP A 327 -20.60 -19.52 -16.22
C ASP A 327 -21.89 -19.27 -15.43
N THR A 328 -22.58 -18.16 -15.71
CA THR A 328 -23.85 -17.80 -15.06
C THR A 328 -25.00 -18.78 -15.33
N SER A 329 -24.87 -19.66 -16.33
CA SER A 329 -25.83 -20.74 -16.61
C SER A 329 -25.46 -22.07 -15.92
N GLY A 330 -24.40 -22.09 -15.12
CA GLY A 330 -23.92 -23.27 -14.41
C GLY A 330 -23.08 -24.22 -15.27
N ARG A 331 -22.75 -23.87 -16.52
CA ARG A 331 -21.89 -24.71 -17.37
C ARG A 331 -20.45 -24.61 -16.88
N GLN A 332 -19.85 -25.75 -16.60
CA GLN A 332 -18.45 -25.86 -16.18
C GLN A 332 -17.55 -26.23 -17.36
N GLY A 333 -16.37 -25.65 -17.42
CA GLY A 333 -15.32 -26.01 -18.37
C GLY A 333 -14.02 -25.24 -18.13
N TRP A 334 -13.13 -25.26 -19.11
CA TRP A 334 -11.83 -24.61 -19.08
C TRP A 334 -11.86 -23.24 -19.78
N ILE A 335 -11.13 -22.29 -19.22
CA ILE A 335 -10.79 -21.03 -19.90
C ILE A 335 -9.28 -20.83 -19.92
N SER A 336 -8.76 -20.22 -20.98
CA SER A 336 -7.33 -19.90 -21.08
C SER A 336 -6.98 -18.83 -20.04
N ALA A 337 -5.87 -19.04 -19.33
CA ALA A 337 -5.34 -18.05 -18.39
C ALA A 337 -4.94 -16.73 -19.07
N HIS A 338 -4.71 -16.75 -20.39
CA HIS A 338 -4.49 -15.55 -21.20
C HIS A 338 -5.79 -14.81 -21.55
N SER A 339 -6.93 -15.50 -21.62
CA SER A 339 -8.25 -14.90 -21.86
C SER A 339 -8.88 -14.34 -20.59
N ALA A 340 -8.42 -14.77 -19.41
CA ALA A 340 -8.79 -14.21 -18.10
C ALA A 340 -8.17 -12.82 -17.85
N HIS A 341 -8.27 -11.92 -18.83
CA HIS A 341 -7.99 -10.49 -18.68
C HIS A 341 -9.12 -9.82 -17.88
N SER A 342 -9.16 -10.15 -16.59
CA SER A 342 -10.25 -9.82 -15.68
C SER A 342 -10.20 -8.39 -15.18
N ARG A 343 -11.36 -7.72 -15.14
CA ARG A 343 -11.63 -6.68 -14.15
C ARG A 343 -12.23 -7.38 -12.93
N LEU A 344 -11.61 -7.23 -11.76
CA LEU A 344 -12.26 -7.64 -10.52
C LEU A 344 -13.46 -6.71 -10.31
N LEU A 345 -14.64 -7.30 -10.19
CA LEU A 345 -15.79 -6.60 -9.63
C LEU A 345 -15.63 -6.63 -8.11
N ASP A 346 -15.47 -5.47 -7.51
CA ASP A 346 -15.66 -5.32 -6.06
C ASP A 346 -17.18 -5.24 -5.77
N GLU A 347 -17.56 -5.60 -4.55
CA GLU A 347 -18.96 -5.63 -4.10
C GLU A 347 -19.66 -4.28 -4.34
N PRO A 348 -20.95 -4.25 -4.72
CA PRO A 348 -21.73 -3.02 -4.62
C PRO A 348 -21.77 -2.58 -3.16
N GLU A 349 -21.59 -1.28 -2.90
CA GLU A 349 -21.70 -0.75 -1.55
C GLU A 349 -23.05 -1.15 -0.94
N SER A 350 -23.01 -1.94 0.13
CA SER A 350 -24.22 -2.33 0.86
C SER A 350 -24.81 -1.08 1.51
N SER A 351 -25.75 -0.46 0.81
CA SER A 351 -26.42 0.77 1.24
C SER A 351 -27.13 0.53 2.56
N CYS A 352 -26.50 0.96 3.66
CA CYS A 352 -27.08 0.92 4.99
C CYS A 352 -28.17 1.99 5.07
N SER A 353 -29.39 1.61 4.67
CA SER A 353 -30.59 2.42 4.84
C SER A 353 -30.89 2.57 6.32
N ILE A 354 -30.57 3.73 6.89
CA ILE A 354 -31.03 4.11 8.22
C ILE A 354 -32.51 4.50 8.11
N GLN A 355 -33.37 3.81 8.85
CA GLN A 355 -34.65 4.30 9.33
C GLN A 355 -34.53 4.63 10.82
#